data_AF-A0A8C6I8C1-F1
#
_entry.id   AF-A0A8C6I8C1-F1
#
_cell.length_a   1.000
_cell.length_b   1.000
_cell.length_c   1.000
_cell.angle_alpha   90.00
_cell.angle_beta   90.00
_cell.angle_gamma   90.00
#
_symmetry.space_group_name_H-M   'P 1'
#
loop_
_entity.id
_entity.type
_entity.pdbx_description
1 polymer ?
#
loop_
_entity_poly.entity_id
_entity_poly.type
_entity_poly.pdbx_seq_one_letter_code
_entity_poly.pdbx_strand_id
1 'polypeptide(L)'
;MPFSGESNVKEGSGVENLLNTSGSEHVQKPVSSLEEGNTSGQHSGKKLKLRKKNVEVKMYKLRERKGLAYEEVSEPQDDDYLYCEKCQNFFIDSCPNHGPPLFVKDSMVDRGHPNHSVLSLPPGLRISPSGIPEAGLGVWNEASDLPVGLHFGPYEGQITEDEEAANSGYSWLITKGRNCYEYVDGQDESQANWMRYVNCARDDEEQNLVAFQYHRKIFYRTCRVIRPGCELLVWYGDEYGQELGIKWGSKMKKGFTAGRGGHYYDSLKKKEKREFSLRIFIF
;
A
#
# COMPACT_ATOMS: atom_id res chain seq x y z
N MET A 1 42.90 -34.41 43.50
CA MET A 1 42.14 -35.06 44.58
C MET A 1 40.87 -34.26 44.78
N PRO A 2 39.72 -34.88 44.52
CA PRO A 2 38.40 -34.27 44.37
C PRO A 2 37.52 -34.50 45.60
N PHE A 3 36.36 -33.86 45.70
CA PHE A 3 35.15 -34.41 46.35
C PHE A 3 33.94 -33.72 45.65
N SER A 4 33.13 -34.36 44.80
CA SER A 4 32.07 -35.38 45.04
C SER A 4 30.98 -34.90 46.03
N GLY A 5 29.67 -35.12 45.82
CA GLY A 5 28.90 -35.94 44.88
C GLY A 5 27.60 -35.21 44.42
N GLU A 6 26.96 -35.59 43.32
CA GLU A 6 26.07 -36.78 43.14
C GLU A 6 24.85 -36.78 44.10
N SER A 7 23.63 -37.20 43.73
CA SER A 7 22.97 -37.62 42.49
C SER A 7 21.51 -38.02 42.84
N ASN A 8 20.73 -38.40 41.81
CA ASN A 8 19.47 -39.16 41.79
C ASN A 8 18.14 -38.39 41.96
N VAL A 9 17.21 -38.35 40.99
CA VAL A 9 16.64 -39.34 40.04
C VAL A 9 15.74 -40.41 40.69
N LYS A 10 14.48 -40.41 40.24
CA LYS A 10 13.52 -41.51 39.97
C LYS A 10 12.49 -40.90 39.00
N GLU A 11 12.29 -41.27 37.72
CA GLU A 11 12.11 -42.58 37.06
C GLU A 11 10.96 -43.40 37.67
N GLY A 12 10.01 -44.03 36.97
CA GLY A 12 9.70 -44.25 35.54
C GLY A 12 8.15 -44.23 35.37
N SER A 13 7.49 -44.67 34.30
CA SER A 13 7.71 -45.70 33.28
C SER A 13 6.78 -45.37 32.08
N GLY A 14 7.14 -45.44 30.79
CA GLY A 14 7.42 -46.65 29.99
C GLY A 14 6.13 -47.40 29.61
N VAL A 15 5.81 -47.91 28.41
CA VAL A 15 6.50 -48.19 27.13
C VAL A 15 5.42 -48.63 26.08
N GLU A 16 5.62 -48.23 24.81
CA GLU A 16 5.35 -48.85 23.47
C GLU A 16 4.08 -49.63 23.03
N ASN A 17 3.57 -49.19 21.86
CA ASN A 17 3.37 -49.85 20.54
C ASN A 17 2.48 -51.10 20.26
N LEU A 18 1.90 -51.04 19.03
CA LEU A 18 1.50 -52.07 18.04
C LEU A 18 0.03 -52.56 17.94
N LEU A 19 -0.56 -52.21 16.78
CA LEU A 19 -1.32 -53.00 15.78
C LEU A 19 -2.58 -53.84 16.15
N ASN A 20 -3.62 -53.53 15.36
CA ASN A 20 -4.41 -54.41 14.45
C ASN A 20 -5.89 -54.76 14.75
N THR A 21 -6.70 -54.47 13.72
CA THR A 21 -7.89 -55.22 13.19
C THR A 21 -9.18 -55.18 14.03
N SER A 22 -10.42 -55.11 13.51
CA SER A 22 -11.05 -55.51 12.24
C SER A 22 -12.41 -54.77 12.08
N GLY A 23 -12.81 -54.38 10.86
CA GLY A 23 -13.98 -54.91 10.11
C GLY A 23 -15.23 -54.03 10.29
N SER A 24 -16.03 -53.61 9.29
CA SER A 24 -16.53 -54.22 8.06
C SER A 24 -17.22 -53.10 7.22
N GLU A 25 -16.81 -52.81 5.97
CA GLU A 25 -17.46 -53.19 4.68
C GLU A 25 -18.88 -52.61 4.46
N HIS A 26 -19.36 -52.18 3.27
CA HIS A 26 -18.91 -52.36 1.89
C HIS A 26 -19.53 -51.27 0.97
N VAL A 27 -18.83 -51.01 -0.13
CA VAL A 27 -19.16 -50.17 -1.29
C VAL A 27 -20.10 -50.94 -2.26
N GLN A 28 -20.96 -50.25 -3.03
CA GLN A 28 -21.06 -50.30 -4.52
C GLN A 28 -22.43 -49.85 -5.13
N LYS A 29 -22.30 -48.96 -6.13
CA LYS A 29 -23.21 -48.59 -7.26
C LYS A 29 -23.56 -49.82 -8.15
N PRO A 30 -24.22 -49.71 -9.35
CA PRO A 30 -25.22 -48.79 -9.92
C PRO A 30 -26.38 -49.55 -10.67
N VAL A 31 -27.26 -48.86 -11.43
CA VAL A 31 -27.75 -49.18 -12.82
C VAL A 31 -29.20 -48.72 -13.11
N SER A 32 -29.37 -48.33 -14.38
CA SER A 32 -30.45 -47.75 -15.20
C SER A 32 -31.64 -48.67 -15.62
N SER A 33 -32.73 -48.06 -16.13
CA SER A 33 -33.50 -48.44 -17.35
C SER A 33 -34.72 -47.49 -17.52
N LEU A 34 -34.97 -46.83 -18.68
CA LEU A 34 -35.69 -47.29 -19.91
C LEU A 34 -37.13 -47.78 -19.59
N GLU A 35 -38.23 -47.49 -20.30
CA GLU A 35 -38.45 -46.97 -21.65
C GLU A 35 -39.95 -46.59 -21.86
N GLU A 36 -40.17 -45.91 -22.99
CA GLU A 36 -41.36 -45.57 -23.81
C GLU A 36 -42.69 -46.37 -23.72
N GLY A 37 -43.79 -45.76 -24.21
CA GLY A 37 -44.90 -46.51 -24.83
C GLY A 37 -46.26 -45.81 -24.99
N ASN A 38 -46.64 -45.50 -26.24
CA ASN A 38 -47.87 -44.85 -26.74
C ASN A 38 -49.21 -45.61 -26.56
N THR A 39 -50.35 -44.91 -26.71
CA THR A 39 -51.51 -45.18 -27.64
C THR A 39 -52.75 -44.33 -27.28
N SER A 40 -53.23 -43.43 -28.15
CA SER A 40 -54.33 -43.56 -29.16
C SER A 40 -55.77 -43.62 -28.62
N GLY A 41 -56.63 -42.66 -29.04
CA GLY A 41 -58.10 -42.80 -28.98
C GLY A 41 -58.90 -41.49 -29.23
N GLN A 42 -59.78 -41.49 -30.23
CA GLN A 42 -60.53 -40.37 -30.85
C GLN A 42 -61.68 -39.83 -29.96
N HIS A 43 -62.24 -38.62 -30.18
CA HIS A 43 -63.51 -38.42 -30.92
C HIS A 43 -63.87 -36.92 -31.13
N SER A 44 -64.75 -36.71 -32.10
CA SER A 44 -65.10 -35.52 -32.90
C SER A 44 -65.98 -34.43 -32.26
N GLY A 45 -65.81 -33.17 -32.69
CA GLY A 45 -66.82 -32.10 -32.60
C GLY A 45 -66.53 -30.94 -33.56
N LYS A 46 -67.48 -30.59 -34.44
CA LYS A 46 -67.33 -29.58 -35.51
C LYS A 46 -67.64 -28.14 -35.07
N LYS A 47 -66.81 -27.21 -35.57
CA LYS A 47 -67.04 -25.80 -36.00
C LYS A 47 -67.40 -24.70 -34.98
N LEU A 48 -66.52 -23.69 -34.91
CA LEU A 48 -66.90 -22.28 -35.12
C LEU A 48 -65.70 -21.49 -35.69
N LYS A 49 -65.80 -21.00 -36.94
CA LYS A 49 -64.77 -20.14 -37.56
C LYS A 49 -64.99 -18.69 -37.13
N LEU A 50 -64.21 -18.22 -36.14
CA LEU A 50 -64.13 -16.79 -35.82
C LEU A 50 -63.08 -16.13 -36.71
N ARG A 51 -63.54 -15.22 -37.57
CA ARG A 51 -62.75 -14.50 -38.57
C ARG A 51 -61.88 -13.44 -37.88
N LYS A 52 -60.62 -13.76 -37.55
CA LYS A 52 -59.63 -12.76 -37.10
C LYS A 52 -59.22 -11.88 -38.28
N LYS A 53 -59.55 -10.59 -38.22
CA LYS A 53 -58.95 -9.56 -39.09
C LYS A 53 -57.54 -9.30 -38.57
N ASN A 54 -56.51 -9.58 -39.37
CA ASN A 54 -55.16 -9.12 -39.10
C ASN A 54 -55.10 -7.61 -39.33
N VAL A 55 -54.83 -6.86 -38.26
CA VAL A 55 -54.43 -5.44 -38.36
C VAL A 55 -52.92 -5.43 -38.51
N GLU A 56 -52.45 -5.07 -39.70
CA GLU A 56 -51.03 -4.92 -39.99
C GLU A 56 -50.53 -3.61 -39.37
N VAL A 57 -49.90 -3.72 -38.20
CA VAL A 57 -49.23 -2.58 -37.55
C VAL A 57 -47.91 -2.36 -38.29
N LYS A 58 -47.84 -1.29 -39.10
CA LYS A 58 -46.58 -0.86 -39.74
C LYS A 58 -45.61 -0.35 -38.68
N MET A 59 -44.75 -1.25 -38.19
CA MET A 59 -43.67 -0.91 -37.27
C MET A 59 -42.54 -0.24 -38.06
N TYR A 60 -42.28 1.03 -37.75
CA TYR A 60 -41.18 1.80 -38.31
C TYR A 60 -39.84 1.14 -37.95
N LYS A 61 -38.98 0.90 -38.95
CA LYS A 61 -37.65 0.34 -38.73
C LYS A 61 -36.84 1.33 -37.88
N LEU A 62 -36.49 0.93 -36.66
CA LEU A 62 -35.54 1.65 -35.82
C LEU A 62 -34.22 1.79 -36.59
N ARG A 63 -33.72 3.02 -36.65
CA ARG A 63 -32.45 3.36 -37.32
C ARG A 63 -31.33 2.57 -36.64
N GLU A 64 -30.60 1.74 -37.39
CA GLU A 64 -29.43 1.03 -36.88
C GLU A 64 -28.41 2.07 -36.38
N ARG A 65 -28.19 2.10 -35.06
CA ARG A 65 -27.10 2.86 -34.45
C ARG A 65 -25.85 1.99 -34.51
N LYS A 66 -24.80 2.47 -35.17
CA LYS A 66 -23.46 1.91 -35.00
C LYS A 66 -23.08 2.07 -33.52
N GLY A 67 -22.81 0.95 -32.84
CA GLY A 67 -22.26 0.98 -31.49
C GLY A 67 -20.89 1.63 -31.53
N LEU A 68 -20.78 2.83 -31.00
CA LEU A 68 -19.49 3.41 -30.65
C LEU A 68 -19.07 2.71 -29.36
N ALA A 69 -18.00 1.93 -29.43
CA ALA A 69 -17.32 1.45 -28.23
C ALA A 69 -16.60 2.67 -27.64
N TYR A 70 -17.18 3.23 -26.58
CA TYR A 70 -16.50 4.25 -25.79
C TYR A 70 -15.52 3.52 -24.89
N GLU A 71 -14.24 3.83 -25.04
CA GLU A 71 -13.22 3.43 -24.07
C GLU A 71 -13.21 4.51 -22.98
N GLU A 72 -13.69 4.19 -21.79
CA GLU A 72 -13.62 5.08 -20.65
C GLU A 72 -12.15 5.25 -20.25
N VAL A 73 -11.59 6.43 -20.50
CA VAL A 73 -10.29 6.81 -19.94
C VAL A 73 -10.52 7.05 -18.45
N SER A 74 -9.92 6.23 -17.59
CA SER A 74 -9.97 6.45 -16.14
C SER A 74 -9.30 7.77 -15.81
N GLU A 75 -10.04 8.69 -15.18
CA GLU A 75 -9.45 9.93 -14.63
C GLU A 75 -8.38 9.55 -13.59
N PRO A 76 -7.19 10.19 -13.62
CA PRO A 76 -6.15 9.94 -12.63
C PRO A 76 -6.65 10.22 -11.21
N GLN A 77 -6.32 9.32 -10.29
CA GLN A 77 -6.55 9.51 -8.86
C GLN A 77 -5.52 10.50 -8.28
N ASP A 78 -5.81 11.03 -7.09
CA ASP A 78 -4.93 12.00 -6.44
C ASP A 78 -3.52 11.43 -6.17
N ASP A 79 -3.39 10.11 -5.98
CA ASP A 79 -2.11 9.41 -5.78
C ASP A 79 -1.46 8.88 -7.07
N ASP A 80 -1.93 9.33 -8.23
CA ASP A 80 -1.26 9.11 -9.53
C ASP A 80 -0.27 10.25 -9.87
N TYR A 81 -0.23 11.31 -9.06
CA TYR A 81 0.65 12.47 -9.29
C TYR A 81 1.96 12.37 -8.49
N LEU A 82 3.05 12.67 -9.18
CA LEU A 82 4.38 12.90 -8.63
C LEU A 82 4.67 14.40 -8.52
N TYR A 83 5.62 14.78 -7.67
CA TYR A 83 5.97 16.17 -7.42
C TYR A 83 7.42 16.49 -7.77
N CYS A 84 7.64 17.54 -8.56
CA CYS A 84 8.97 17.99 -8.92
C CYS A 84 9.46 19.05 -7.94
N GLU A 85 10.41 18.71 -7.08
CA GLU A 85 11.01 19.63 -6.10
C GLU A 85 11.67 20.86 -6.74
N LYS A 86 12.18 20.75 -7.97
CA LYS A 86 12.82 21.89 -8.65
C LYS A 86 11.80 22.85 -9.27
N CYS A 87 10.71 22.32 -9.82
CA CYS A 87 9.64 23.14 -10.44
C CYS A 87 8.55 23.53 -9.47
N GLN A 88 8.49 22.90 -8.30
CA GLN A 88 7.43 23.03 -7.31
C GLN A 88 6.04 22.79 -7.93
N ASN A 89 5.91 21.72 -8.73
CA ASN A 89 4.68 21.39 -9.49
C ASN A 89 4.50 19.88 -9.65
N PHE A 90 3.23 19.46 -9.82
CA PHE A 90 2.81 18.07 -10.00
C PHE A 90 2.87 17.60 -11.47
N PHE A 91 3.07 16.30 -11.69
CA PHE A 91 3.07 15.64 -13.00
C PHE A 91 2.74 14.13 -12.84
N ILE A 92 2.34 13.41 -13.89
CA ILE A 92 1.98 11.97 -13.80
C ILE A 92 3.18 11.08 -14.16
N ASP A 93 3.78 11.28 -15.34
CA ASP A 93 4.88 10.41 -15.80
C ASP A 93 6.25 11.08 -15.76
N SER A 94 6.31 12.33 -16.21
CA SER A 94 7.56 13.07 -16.36
C SER A 94 7.35 14.56 -16.17
N CYS A 95 8.29 15.19 -15.47
CA CYS A 95 8.35 16.64 -15.39
C CYS A 95 8.77 17.20 -16.76
N PRO A 96 8.07 18.22 -17.30
CA PRO A 96 8.41 18.79 -18.61
C PRO A 96 9.83 19.38 -18.68
N ASN A 97 10.40 19.78 -17.53
CA ASN A 97 11.73 20.39 -17.46
C ASN A 97 12.83 19.41 -17.02
N HIS A 98 12.47 18.34 -16.31
CA HIS A 98 13.43 17.48 -15.62
C HIS A 98 13.30 15.99 -15.96
N GLY A 99 12.34 15.63 -16.81
CA GLY A 99 12.09 14.25 -17.21
C GLY A 99 11.43 13.41 -16.10
N PRO A 100 11.47 12.07 -16.24
CA PRO A 100 10.94 11.17 -15.23
C PRO A 100 11.78 11.19 -13.95
N PRO A 101 11.17 10.98 -12.77
CA PRO A 101 11.89 10.89 -11.52
C PRO A 101 12.74 9.62 -11.46
N LEU A 102 13.86 9.72 -10.75
CA LEU A 102 14.76 8.59 -10.52
C LEU A 102 14.36 7.85 -9.25
N PHE A 103 13.92 6.60 -9.39
CA PHE A 103 13.65 5.68 -8.28
C PHE A 103 14.87 4.80 -8.03
N VAL A 104 15.41 4.89 -6.82
CA VAL A 104 16.46 4.00 -6.32
C VAL A 104 15.81 2.66 -5.98
N LYS A 105 16.40 1.58 -6.47
CA LYS A 105 15.94 0.22 -6.18
C LYS A 105 16.58 -0.28 -4.90
N ASP A 106 15.78 -0.95 -4.10
CA ASP A 106 16.25 -1.71 -2.94
C ASP A 106 17.15 -2.87 -3.41
N SER A 107 18.07 -3.26 -2.53
CA SER A 107 18.90 -4.43 -2.73
C SER A 107 18.03 -5.68 -2.69
N MET A 108 18.31 -6.65 -3.57
CA MET A 108 17.53 -7.89 -3.67
C MET A 108 17.79 -8.78 -2.46
N VAL A 109 16.72 -9.18 -1.77
CA VAL A 109 16.76 -10.12 -0.64
C VAL A 109 15.63 -11.13 -0.79
N ASP A 110 15.86 -12.36 -0.33
CA ASP A 110 14.81 -13.38 -0.31
C ASP A 110 13.69 -12.99 0.67
N ARG A 111 12.46 -13.22 0.25
CA ARG A 111 11.27 -12.88 1.04
C ARG A 111 11.25 -13.67 2.36
N GLY A 112 11.00 -12.99 3.47
CA GLY A 112 10.96 -13.60 4.80
C GLY A 112 12.34 -13.89 5.40
N HIS A 113 13.42 -13.41 4.79
CA HIS A 113 14.74 -13.45 5.40
C HIS A 113 14.71 -12.68 6.74
N PRO A 114 15.24 -13.21 7.86
CA PRO A 114 15.14 -12.56 9.17
C PRO A 114 15.68 -11.12 9.21
N ASN A 115 16.72 -10.83 8.43
CA ASN A 115 17.31 -9.49 8.29
C ASN A 115 16.92 -8.80 6.96
N HIS A 116 15.72 -9.05 6.44
CA HIS A 116 15.28 -8.49 5.16
C HIS A 116 15.41 -6.95 5.14
N SER A 117 14.92 -6.29 6.18
CA SER A 117 14.99 -4.84 6.33
C SER A 117 16.41 -4.28 6.16
N VAL A 118 17.41 -4.85 6.83
CA VAL A 118 18.80 -4.39 6.76
C VAL A 118 19.42 -4.70 5.40
N LEU A 119 19.18 -5.90 4.86
CA LEU A 119 19.80 -6.35 3.61
C LEU A 119 19.21 -5.68 2.37
N SER A 120 17.98 -5.16 2.47
CA SER A 120 17.31 -4.41 1.39
C SER A 120 17.91 -3.02 1.16
N LEU A 121 18.82 -2.56 2.03
CA LEU A 121 19.43 -1.24 1.96
C LEU A 121 20.14 -1.00 0.61
N PRO A 122 19.81 0.08 -0.12
CA PRO A 122 20.47 0.41 -1.38
C PRO A 122 21.97 0.66 -1.20
N PRO A 123 22.80 0.33 -2.21
CA PRO A 123 24.22 0.64 -2.18
C PRO A 123 24.48 2.14 -2.00
N GLY A 124 25.46 2.45 -1.14
CA GLY A 124 25.85 3.83 -0.84
C GLY A 124 25.15 4.46 0.37
N LEU A 125 24.22 3.72 0.99
CA LEU A 125 23.67 4.04 2.31
C LEU A 125 24.23 3.10 3.38
N ARG A 126 24.11 3.49 4.65
CA ARG A 126 24.49 2.67 5.82
C ARG A 126 23.48 2.82 6.95
N ILE A 127 23.14 1.71 7.61
CA ILE A 127 22.42 1.73 8.88
C ILE A 127 23.43 1.81 10.03
N SER A 128 23.28 2.80 10.90
CA SER A 128 24.18 3.06 12.04
C SER A 128 23.44 3.78 13.17
N PRO A 129 23.97 3.87 14.41
CA PRO A 129 23.34 4.66 15.46
C PRO A 129 22.98 6.08 14.97
N SER A 130 21.78 6.54 15.29
CA SER A 130 21.28 7.86 14.91
C SER A 130 22.08 8.97 15.60
N GLY A 131 22.14 10.14 14.97
CA GLY A 131 22.61 11.37 15.62
C GLY A 131 21.58 11.97 16.58
N ILE A 132 20.33 11.51 16.51
CA ILE A 132 19.25 11.92 17.41
C ILE A 132 19.38 11.14 18.73
N PRO A 133 19.42 11.83 19.90
CA PRO A 133 19.49 11.17 21.19
C PRO A 133 18.34 10.18 21.38
N GLU A 134 18.67 8.96 21.84
CA GLU A 134 17.70 7.90 22.18
C GLU A 134 16.82 7.40 21.01
N ALA A 135 17.11 7.77 19.76
CA ALA A 135 16.38 7.30 18.58
C ALA A 135 16.80 5.91 18.06
N GLY A 136 17.84 5.31 18.64
CA GLY A 136 18.34 4.00 18.22
C GLY A 136 19.17 4.06 16.93
N LEU A 137 18.75 3.31 15.90
CA LEU A 137 19.42 3.27 14.60
C LEU A 137 18.85 4.34 13.65
N GLY A 138 19.66 4.75 12.68
CA GLY A 138 19.34 5.69 11.62
C GLY A 138 19.99 5.28 10.30
N VAL A 139 19.54 5.89 9.20
CA VAL A 139 20.09 5.66 7.86
C VAL A 139 20.96 6.84 7.46
N TRP A 140 22.18 6.55 7.02
CA TRP A 140 23.19 7.53 6.68
C TRP A 140 23.57 7.43 5.20
N ASN A 141 23.78 8.56 4.56
CA ASN A 141 24.40 8.59 3.23
C ASN A 141 25.93 8.43 3.35
N GLU A 142 26.55 7.58 2.54
CA GLU A 142 27.99 7.29 2.62
C GLU A 142 28.74 7.54 1.31
N ALA A 143 28.15 7.21 0.15
CA ALA A 143 28.91 7.14 -1.09
C ALA A 143 29.10 8.51 -1.78
N SER A 144 28.01 9.22 -2.06
CA SER A 144 28.03 10.45 -2.86
C SER A 144 26.80 11.31 -2.57
N ASP A 145 26.82 12.56 -3.01
CA ASP A 145 25.67 13.46 -2.90
C ASP A 145 24.42 12.83 -3.52
N LEU A 146 23.34 12.72 -2.74
CA LEU A 146 22.03 12.34 -3.24
C LEU A 146 21.36 13.60 -3.81
N PRO A 147 21.01 13.64 -5.10
CA PRO A 147 20.42 14.82 -5.72
C PRO A 147 18.99 15.08 -5.21
N VAL A 148 18.52 16.31 -5.38
CA VAL A 148 17.12 16.70 -5.12
C VAL A 148 16.17 15.97 -6.07
N GLY A 149 15.06 15.46 -5.54
CA GLY A 149 14.02 14.74 -6.30
C GLY A 149 14.34 13.27 -6.56
N LEU A 150 15.30 12.70 -5.84
CA LEU A 150 15.58 11.27 -5.83
C LEU A 150 14.52 10.55 -5.01
N HIS A 151 14.00 9.42 -5.51
CA HIS A 151 12.91 8.67 -4.91
C HIS A 151 13.37 7.33 -4.34
N PHE A 152 12.80 6.95 -3.20
CA PHE A 152 13.04 5.70 -2.48
C PHE A 152 11.71 5.00 -2.20
N GLY A 153 11.73 3.66 -2.22
CA GLY A 153 10.61 2.81 -1.86
C GLY A 153 10.09 1.93 -2.99
N PRO A 154 8.91 1.31 -2.79
CA PRO A 154 7.94 1.62 -1.74
C PRO A 154 8.41 1.23 -0.32
N TYR A 155 7.84 1.86 0.71
CA TYR A 155 7.93 1.40 2.10
C TYR A 155 7.25 0.03 2.21
N GLU A 156 7.96 -0.96 2.73
CA GLU A 156 7.46 -2.32 2.85
C GLU A 156 7.11 -2.67 4.29
N GLY A 157 6.13 -3.56 4.44
CA GLY A 157 5.59 -3.99 5.72
C GLY A 157 4.31 -4.80 5.53
N GLN A 158 3.70 -5.18 6.64
CA GLN A 158 2.41 -5.86 6.65
C GLN A 158 1.28 -4.86 6.33
N ILE A 159 0.44 -5.17 5.34
CA ILE A 159 -0.77 -4.37 5.07
C ILE A 159 -1.88 -4.85 6.00
N THR A 160 -2.53 -3.90 6.70
CA THR A 160 -3.62 -4.20 7.63
C THR A 160 -4.61 -3.04 7.73
N GLU A 161 -5.85 -3.35 8.09
CA GLU A 161 -6.88 -2.35 8.46
C GLU A 161 -7.02 -2.21 9.98
N ASP A 162 -6.18 -2.94 10.74
CA ASP A 162 -6.16 -2.90 12.21
C ASP A 162 -5.62 -1.56 12.71
N GLU A 163 -6.40 -0.89 13.56
CA GLU A 163 -6.03 0.38 14.17
C GLU A 163 -4.87 0.22 15.17
N GLU A 164 -4.61 -0.98 15.69
CA GLU A 164 -3.45 -1.24 16.56
C GLU A 164 -2.12 -1.00 15.83
N ALA A 165 -2.10 -1.12 14.49
CA ALA A 165 -0.91 -0.83 13.69
C ALA A 165 -0.45 0.63 13.84
N ALA A 166 -1.36 1.57 14.10
CA ALA A 166 -1.01 2.96 14.35
C ALA A 166 0.00 3.11 15.50
N ASN A 167 -0.07 2.22 16.49
CA ASN A 167 0.75 2.30 17.70
C ASN A 167 2.11 1.60 17.56
N SER A 168 2.43 1.01 16.40
CA SER A 168 3.68 0.27 16.21
C SER A 168 4.92 1.16 16.20
N GLY A 169 4.74 2.45 15.88
CA GLY A 169 5.83 3.41 15.62
C GLY A 169 6.52 3.23 14.25
N TYR A 170 6.11 2.22 13.47
CA TYR A 170 6.67 1.87 12.15
C TYR A 170 5.59 1.82 11.06
N SER A 171 4.41 2.38 11.33
CA SER A 171 3.28 2.33 10.41
C SER A 171 3.08 3.62 9.65
N TRP A 172 2.70 3.49 8.39
CA TRP A 172 2.18 4.59 7.58
C TRP A 172 0.72 4.35 7.19
N LEU A 173 -0.09 5.41 7.27
CA LEU A 173 -1.46 5.40 6.77
C LEU A 173 -1.48 5.56 5.24
N ILE A 174 -2.22 4.68 4.57
CA ILE A 174 -2.51 4.69 3.15
C ILE A 174 -3.99 5.00 2.96
N THR A 175 -4.33 6.05 2.21
CA THR A 175 -5.71 6.33 1.85
C THR A 175 -6.10 5.60 0.57
N LYS A 176 -7.26 4.93 0.57
CA LYS A 176 -7.89 4.34 -0.62
C LYS A 176 -8.91 5.30 -1.27
N GLY A 177 -9.00 6.53 -0.77
CA GLY A 177 -10.07 7.46 -1.09
C GLY A 177 -11.38 7.14 -0.36
N ARG A 178 -12.35 8.06 -0.46
CA ARG A 178 -13.70 7.91 0.13
C ARG A 178 -13.71 7.57 1.63
N ASN A 179 -12.77 8.14 2.40
CA ASN A 179 -12.59 7.88 3.84
C ASN A 179 -12.28 6.42 4.20
N CYS A 180 -11.71 5.66 3.27
CA CYS A 180 -11.21 4.30 3.52
C CYS A 180 -9.68 4.34 3.63
N TYR A 181 -9.13 3.67 4.63
CA TYR A 181 -7.71 3.68 4.94
C TYR A 181 -7.20 2.28 5.27
N GLU A 182 -5.91 2.08 5.05
CA GLU A 182 -5.12 0.92 5.45
C GLU A 182 -3.82 1.42 6.07
N TYR A 183 -3.12 0.54 6.77
CA TYR A 183 -1.77 0.76 7.26
C TYR A 183 -0.79 -0.16 6.53
N VAL A 184 0.42 0.36 6.31
CA VAL A 184 1.60 -0.48 6.05
C VAL A 184 2.50 -0.43 7.27
N ASP A 185 2.55 -1.54 8.01
CA ASP A 185 3.31 -1.66 9.25
C ASP A 185 4.67 -2.34 9.02
N GLY A 186 5.74 -1.56 9.20
CA GLY A 186 7.12 -2.01 9.06
C GLY A 186 7.73 -2.60 10.34
N GLN A 187 6.92 -2.94 11.36
CA GLN A 187 7.42 -3.45 12.64
C GLN A 187 8.27 -4.73 12.48
N ASP A 188 7.80 -5.71 11.70
CA ASP A 188 8.51 -6.98 11.45
C ASP A 188 9.66 -6.81 10.44
N GLU A 189 10.90 -6.98 10.92
CA GLU A 189 12.13 -6.83 10.13
C GLU A 189 12.25 -7.82 8.96
N SER A 190 11.53 -8.94 9.01
CA SER A 190 11.51 -9.93 7.94
C SER A 190 10.52 -9.60 6.81
N GLN A 191 9.60 -8.66 7.07
CA GLN A 191 8.58 -8.20 6.12
C GLN A 191 8.78 -6.74 5.67
N ALA A 192 9.53 -5.96 6.44
CA ALA A 192 9.83 -4.56 6.17
C ALA A 192 11.13 -4.39 5.36
N ASN A 193 11.29 -3.22 4.74
CA ASN A 193 12.55 -2.81 4.10
C ASN A 193 13.33 -1.82 4.97
N TRP A 194 14.49 -1.38 4.47
CA TRP A 194 15.42 -0.49 5.16
C TRP A 194 14.82 0.86 5.57
N MET A 195 13.75 1.29 4.90
CA MET A 195 13.10 2.57 5.16
C MET A 195 12.54 2.67 6.58
N ARG A 196 12.26 1.55 7.25
CA ARG A 196 11.83 1.51 8.67
C ARG A 196 12.84 2.13 9.63
N TYR A 197 14.12 2.21 9.25
CA TYR A 197 15.20 2.76 10.07
C TYR A 197 15.44 4.27 9.82
N VAL A 198 14.70 4.90 8.90
CA VAL A 198 14.82 6.34 8.65
C VAL A 198 14.09 7.07 9.77
N ASN A 199 14.77 8.00 10.47
CA ASN A 199 14.21 8.70 11.62
C ASN A 199 13.38 9.94 11.27
N CYS A 200 12.61 10.39 12.26
CA CYS A 200 11.81 11.61 12.16
C CYS A 200 12.70 12.86 12.25
N ALA A 201 12.55 13.78 11.30
CA ALA A 201 13.13 15.11 11.40
C ALA A 201 12.46 15.91 12.52
N ARG A 202 13.24 16.66 13.30
CA ARG A 202 12.76 17.50 14.42
C ARG A 202 12.52 18.95 14.02
N ASP A 203 13.00 19.35 12.85
CA ASP A 203 12.76 20.66 12.27
C ASP A 203 12.98 20.67 10.76
N ASP A 204 12.49 21.72 10.11
CA ASP A 204 12.63 21.95 8.67
C ASP A 204 14.10 22.12 8.25
N GLU A 205 15.03 22.45 9.14
CA GLU A 205 16.44 22.67 8.80
C GLU A 205 17.16 21.34 8.61
N GLU A 206 16.87 20.32 9.42
CA GLU A 206 17.45 18.98 9.29
C GLU A 206 16.66 18.05 8.35
N GLN A 207 15.36 18.32 8.13
CA GLN A 207 14.54 17.52 7.22
C GLN A 207 15.14 17.48 5.81
N ASN A 208 15.34 16.27 5.27
CA ASN A 208 15.86 16.10 3.92
C ASN A 208 15.08 15.09 3.06
N LEU A 209 14.10 14.40 3.64
CA LEU A 209 13.13 13.55 2.95
C LEU A 209 11.69 14.02 3.18
N VAL A 210 10.84 13.78 2.18
CA VAL A 210 9.39 13.95 2.26
C VAL A 210 8.72 12.62 1.94
N ALA A 211 7.87 12.15 2.87
CA ALA A 211 6.99 11.00 2.64
C ALA A 211 5.75 11.41 1.85
N PHE A 212 5.33 10.56 0.92
CA PHE A 212 4.12 10.78 0.13
C PHE A 212 3.55 9.45 -0.36
N GLN A 213 2.25 9.44 -0.64
CA GLN A 213 1.57 8.29 -1.24
C GLN A 213 1.64 8.37 -2.77
N TYR A 214 1.94 7.25 -3.41
CA TYR A 214 1.89 7.07 -4.86
C TYR A 214 1.45 5.66 -5.19
N HIS A 215 0.41 5.51 -6.01
CA HIS A 215 -0.21 4.23 -6.35
C HIS A 215 -0.47 3.33 -5.13
N ARG A 216 -1.11 3.88 -4.10
CA ARG A 216 -1.47 3.22 -2.83
C ARG A 216 -0.29 2.64 -2.06
N LYS A 217 0.90 3.21 -2.23
CA LYS A 217 2.10 2.86 -1.49
C LYS A 217 2.80 4.12 -1.02
N ILE A 218 3.65 3.98 -0.01
CA ILE A 218 4.40 5.11 0.55
C ILE A 218 5.79 5.14 -0.06
N PHE A 219 6.23 6.33 -0.48
CA PHE A 219 7.56 6.58 -1.02
C PHE A 219 8.17 7.79 -0.31
N TYR A 220 9.50 7.82 -0.27
CA TYR A 220 10.24 8.99 0.19
C TYR A 220 10.93 9.65 -0.99
N ARG A 221 10.97 10.99 -1.00
CA ARG A 221 11.79 11.74 -1.96
C ARG A 221 12.68 12.74 -1.26
N THR A 222 13.87 12.98 -1.82
CA THR A 222 14.79 14.00 -1.33
C THR A 222 14.28 15.40 -1.67
N CYS A 223 14.07 16.24 -0.66
CA CYS A 223 13.69 17.64 -0.84
C CYS A 223 14.89 18.59 -0.93
N ARG A 224 16.09 18.08 -0.68
CA ARG A 224 17.37 18.79 -0.80
C ARG A 224 18.51 17.83 -1.12
N VAL A 225 19.68 18.37 -1.42
CA VAL A 225 20.89 17.55 -1.59
C VAL A 225 21.31 16.98 -0.24
N ILE A 226 21.53 15.66 -0.17
CA ILE A 226 22.01 14.98 1.04
C ILE A 226 23.47 14.58 0.79
N ARG A 227 24.40 15.14 1.56
CA ARG A 227 25.84 14.87 1.40
C ARG A 227 26.25 13.59 2.12
N PRO A 228 27.40 12.97 1.77
CA PRO A 228 27.98 11.90 2.56
C PRO A 228 28.15 12.31 4.04
N GLY A 229 27.87 11.38 4.95
CA GLY A 229 27.89 11.59 6.38
C GLY A 229 26.64 12.28 6.95
N CYS A 230 25.63 12.61 6.13
CA CYS A 230 24.35 13.11 6.63
C CYS A 230 23.35 11.97 6.86
N GLU A 231 22.62 12.05 7.97
CA GLU A 231 21.49 11.17 8.26
C GLU A 231 20.28 11.53 7.40
N LEU A 232 19.57 10.52 6.91
CA LEU A 232 18.32 10.65 6.19
C LEU A 232 17.20 10.84 7.23
N LEU A 233 16.47 11.95 7.13
CA LEU A 233 15.44 12.35 8.08
C LEU A 233 14.17 12.79 7.33
N VAL A 234 13.05 12.13 7.67
CA VAL A 234 11.73 12.36 7.07
C VAL A 234 10.78 12.95 8.10
N TRP A 235 9.84 13.80 7.69
CA TRP A 235 8.81 14.31 8.60
C TRP A 235 7.64 13.33 8.67
N TYR A 236 7.25 12.93 9.89
CA TYR A 236 6.19 11.94 10.13
C TYR A 236 4.80 12.59 10.24
N GLY A 237 4.69 13.91 10.05
CA GLY A 237 3.43 14.63 10.19
C GLY A 237 3.24 15.29 11.55
N ASP A 238 2.28 16.22 11.59
CA ASP A 238 2.09 17.12 12.74
C ASP A 238 1.60 16.40 14.02
N GLU A 239 0.88 15.29 13.88
CA GLU A 239 0.35 14.51 15.01
C GLU A 239 1.49 13.76 15.72
N TYR A 240 2.26 12.93 15.00
CA TYR A 240 3.42 12.23 15.55
C TYR A 240 4.54 13.18 16.01
N GLY A 241 4.73 14.30 15.30
CA GLY A 241 5.65 15.35 15.73
C GLY A 241 5.34 15.85 17.15
N GLN A 242 4.07 16.02 17.51
CA GLN A 242 3.67 16.47 18.85
C GLN A 242 3.98 15.43 19.93
N GLU A 243 3.82 14.14 19.65
CA GLU A 243 4.17 13.04 20.58
C GLU A 243 5.67 13.02 20.88
N LEU A 244 6.49 13.26 19.85
CA LEU A 244 7.94 13.40 20.00
C LEU A 244 8.37 14.75 20.62
N GLY A 245 7.42 15.62 20.98
CA GLY A 245 7.69 16.95 21.53
C GLY A 245 8.23 17.96 20.50
N ILE A 246 8.12 17.67 19.21
CA ILE A 246 8.56 18.50 18.10
C ILE A 246 7.48 19.53 17.77
N LYS A 247 7.82 20.82 17.84
CA LYS A 247 6.92 21.93 17.48
C LYS A 247 7.22 22.41 16.07
N TRP A 248 6.48 21.90 15.09
CA TRP A 248 6.56 22.34 13.71
C TRP A 248 6.12 23.81 13.55
N GLY A 249 6.92 24.64 12.88
CA GLY A 249 6.42 25.89 12.26
C GLY A 249 6.30 27.20 13.09
N SER A 250 7.09 27.45 14.14
CA SER A 250 7.06 28.78 14.82
C SER A 250 7.89 29.90 14.14
N LYS A 251 8.62 29.62 13.04
CA LYS A 251 9.48 30.61 12.36
C LYS A 251 9.40 30.61 10.84
N MET A 252 8.20 30.64 10.24
CA MET A 252 8.07 31.16 8.87
C MET A 252 7.93 32.69 8.90
N LYS A 253 9.01 33.37 8.51
CA LYS A 253 9.09 34.83 8.36
C LYS A 253 8.04 35.34 7.36
N LYS A 254 7.37 36.40 7.81
CA LYS A 254 6.61 37.38 7.02
C LYS A 254 7.35 37.77 5.74
N GLY A 255 6.63 37.80 4.63
CA GLY A 255 7.04 38.59 3.46
C GLY A 255 6.53 38.05 2.13
N PHE A 256 5.24 38.22 1.82
CA PHE A 256 4.84 38.45 0.43
C PHE A 256 3.76 39.53 0.39
N THR A 257 4.19 40.71 -0.06
CA THR A 257 3.35 41.85 -0.43
C THR A 257 2.42 41.47 -1.58
N ALA A 258 1.16 41.88 -1.45
CA ALA A 258 0.09 41.68 -2.41
C ALA A 258 0.43 42.25 -3.80
N GLY A 259 0.39 41.39 -4.82
CA GLY A 259 0.32 41.75 -6.22
C GLY A 259 -0.85 41.00 -6.86
N ARG A 260 -1.80 41.74 -7.43
CA ARG A 260 -3.07 41.26 -7.96
C ARG A 260 -2.88 40.36 -9.19
N GLY A 261 -3.58 39.23 -9.23
CA GLY A 261 -3.85 38.46 -10.45
C GLY A 261 -3.77 36.95 -10.25
N GLY A 262 -4.93 36.28 -10.13
CA GLY A 262 -5.01 34.82 -10.28
C GLY A 262 -5.92 34.10 -9.27
N HIS A 263 -7.23 34.37 -9.30
CA HIS A 263 -8.24 33.70 -8.46
C HIS A 263 -8.45 32.20 -8.75
N TYR A 264 -7.64 31.59 -9.62
CA TYR A 264 -7.62 30.14 -9.89
C TYR A 264 -6.44 29.41 -9.21
N TYR A 265 -5.36 30.13 -8.85
CA TYR A 265 -4.16 29.58 -8.21
C TYR A 265 -4.25 29.54 -6.68
N ASP A 266 -5.10 30.36 -6.08
CA ASP A 266 -5.25 30.47 -4.61
C ASP A 266 -6.09 29.33 -4.01
N SER A 267 -6.93 28.68 -4.84
CA SER A 267 -7.72 27.52 -4.42
C SER A 267 -6.88 26.25 -4.30
N LEU A 268 -5.78 26.14 -5.06
CA LEU A 268 -4.83 25.03 -4.99
C LEU A 268 -3.93 25.14 -3.76
N LYS A 269 -3.48 26.34 -3.37
CA LYS A 269 -2.71 26.55 -2.12
C LYS A 269 -3.52 26.28 -0.85
N LYS A 270 -4.84 26.50 -0.89
CA LYS A 270 -5.75 26.15 0.22
C LYS A 270 -6.07 24.66 0.27
N LYS A 271 -6.03 23.95 -0.88
CA LYS A 271 -6.06 22.49 -0.95
C LYS A 271 -4.74 21.86 -0.48
N GLU A 272 -3.58 22.41 -0.88
CA GLU A 272 -2.24 21.96 -0.45
C GLU A 272 -2.09 21.87 1.07
N LYS A 273 -2.68 22.80 1.84
CA LYS A 273 -2.61 22.77 3.31
C LYS A 273 -3.71 21.95 4.00
N ARG A 274 -4.74 21.51 3.28
CA ARG A 274 -5.89 20.79 3.88
C ARG A 274 -6.05 19.35 3.41
N GLU A 275 -5.51 18.98 2.25
CA GLU A 275 -5.59 17.62 1.69
C GLU A 275 -4.27 16.83 1.76
N PHE A 276 -3.11 17.48 1.80
CA PHE A 276 -1.80 16.79 1.82
C PHE A 276 -1.17 16.64 3.22
N SER A 277 -1.85 17.10 4.27
CA SER A 277 -1.55 16.59 5.60
C SER A 277 -2.09 15.16 5.61
N LEU A 278 -1.20 14.18 5.45
CA LEU A 278 -1.47 12.84 5.96
C LEU A 278 -1.93 13.07 7.42
N ARG A 279 -3.23 12.91 7.68
CA ARG A 279 -3.76 12.82 9.04
C ARG A 279 -3.27 11.49 9.55
N ILE A 280 -2.10 11.52 10.15
CA ILE A 280 -1.46 10.34 10.71
C ILE A 280 -2.00 10.25 12.13
N PHE A 281 -3.09 9.52 12.28
CA PHE A 281 -3.51 9.06 13.59
C PHE A 281 -2.49 8.01 14.03
N ILE A 282 -1.52 8.45 14.82
CA ILE A 282 -0.81 7.61 15.78
C ILE A 282 -1.39 8.05 17.13
N PHE A 283 -1.77 7.09 17.98
CA PHE A 283 -2.46 7.35 19.26
C PHE A 283 -1.54 7.08 20.45
#